data_AF-A0A5J6SK13-F1
#
_entry.id   AF-A0A5J6SK13-F1
#
_cell.length_a   1.000
_cell.length_b   1.000
_cell.length_c   1.000
_cell.angle_alpha   90.00
_cell.angle_beta   90.00
_cell.angle_gamma   90.00
#
_symmetry.space_group_name_H-M   'P 1'
#
loop_
_entity.id
_entity.type
_entity.pdbx_description
1 polymer ?
#
loop_
_entity_poly.entity_id
_entity_poly.type
_entity_poly.pdbx_seq_one_letter_code
_entity_poly.pdbx_strand_id
1 'polypeptide(L)' 'MYSVVVEANVQYEKESFTIVGLPVVPIKKSKECILSYQHTLGIDITMKKITIHLSPADASPPSQPN' A
#
# COMPACT_ATOMS: atom_id res chain seq x y z
N MET A 1 20.71 4.77 -5.51
CA MET A 1 19.88 4.01 -4.54
C MET A 1 18.54 4.72 -4.44
N TYR A 2 17.44 4.03 -4.74
CA TYR A 2 16.11 4.60 -4.61
C TYR A 2 15.59 4.26 -3.21
N SER A 3 15.36 5.27 -2.38
CA SER A 3 14.71 5.11 -1.08
C SER A 3 13.24 5.45 -1.25
N VAL A 4 12.37 4.49 -0.94
CA VAL A 4 10.93 4.70 -0.90
C VAL A 4 10.49 4.80 0.55
N VAL A 5 9.68 5.81 0.85
CA VAL A 5 9.03 5.97 2.16
C VAL A 5 7.66 5.32 2.07
N VAL A 6 7.39 4.41 3.01
CA VAL A 6 6.13 3.69 3.10
C VAL A 6 5.44 4.08 4.40
N GLU A 7 4.24 4.64 4.28
CA GLU A 7 3.40 5.00 5.42
C GLU A 7 2.10 4.21 5.38
N ALA A 8 1.80 3.48 6.46
CA ALA A 8 0.57 2.72 6.60
C ALA A 8 -0.35 3.39 7.62
N ASN A 9 -1.53 3.80 7.18
CA ASN A 9 -2.56 4.34 8.04
C ASN A 9 -3.68 3.30 8.19
N VAL A 10 -3.94 2.87 9.44
CA VAL A 10 -4.98 1.89 9.76
C VAL A 10 -6.05 2.59 10.59
N GLN A 11 -7.28 2.61 10.09
CA GLN A 11 -8.44 3.20 10.74
C GLN A 11 -9.50 2.12 10.97
N TYR A 12 -10.23 2.21 12.09
CA TYR A 12 -11.40 1.37 12.35
C TYR A 12 -12.62 1.98 11.62
N GLU A 13 -12.77 1.62 10.35
CA GLU A 13 -13.84 2.06 9.45
C GLU A 13 -14.26 0.89 8.54
N LYS A 14 -15.24 1.09 7.67
CA LYS A 14 -15.65 0.10 6.67
C LYS A 14 -14.44 -0.49 5.93
N GLU A 15 -14.40 -1.80 5.78
CA GLU A 15 -13.27 -2.53 5.17
C GLU A 15 -12.91 -1.91 3.82
N SER A 16 -11.69 -1.37 3.75
CA SER A 16 -11.18 -0.70 2.55
C SER A 16 -9.66 -0.78 2.54
N PHE A 17 -9.09 -1.08 1.38
CA PHE A 17 -7.65 -1.22 1.23
C PHE A 17 -7.22 -0.45 0.00
N THR A 18 -6.47 0.63 0.21
CA THR A 18 -6.06 1.55 -0.84
C THR A 18 -4.55 1.77 -0.77
N ILE A 19 -3.87 1.61 -1.90
CA ILE A 19 -2.45 1.96 -2.03
C ILE A 19 -2.34 3.17 -2.95
N VAL A 20 -1.69 4.22 -2.47
CA VAL A 20 -1.52 5.50 -3.17
C VAL A 20 -0.04 5.67 -3.52
N GLY A 21 0.26 5.92 -4.80
CA GLY A 21 1.63 6.19 -5.27
C GLY A 21 2.38 5.04 -5.95
N LEU A 22 1.73 3.90 -6.26
CA LEU A 22 2.32 2.83 -7.07
C LEU A 22 1.41 2.41 -8.24
N PRO A 23 1.98 1.84 -9.32
CA PRO A 23 1.21 1.24 -10.41
C PRO A 23 0.26 0.15 -9.89
N VAL A 24 -0.97 0.17 -10.39
CA VAL A 24 -2.14 -0.61 -9.95
C VAL A 24 -1.99 -2.14 -10.00
N VAL A 25 -1.00 -2.67 -10.73
CA VAL A 25 -0.86 -4.11 -11.00
C VAL A 25 -0.27 -4.90 -9.81
N PRO A 26 0.90 -4.55 -9.23
CA PRO A 26 1.43 -5.23 -8.03
C PRO A 26 0.59 -5.04 -6.77
N ILE A 27 -0.26 -4.02 -6.73
CA ILE A 27 -1.11 -3.67 -5.58
C ILE A 27 -2.18 -4.73 -5.31
N LYS A 28 -2.85 -5.25 -6.36
CA LYS A 28 -3.89 -6.28 -6.20
C LYS A 28 -3.34 -7.57 -5.56
N LYS A 29 -2.19 -8.04 -6.06
CA LYS A 29 -1.48 -9.21 -5.51
C LYS A 29 -1.06 -8.98 -4.06
N SER A 30 -0.56 -7.79 -3.72
CA SER A 30 -0.19 -7.46 -2.34
C SER A 30 -1.40 -7.49 -1.42
N LYS A 31 -2.54 -6.91 -1.84
CA LYS A 31 -3.80 -6.98 -1.08
C LYS A 31 -4.20 -8.44 -0.83
N GLU A 32 -4.29 -9.27 -1.86
CA GLU A 32 -4.69 -10.68 -1.70
C GLU A 32 -3.74 -11.46 -0.77
N CYS A 33 -2.44 -11.19 -0.84
CA CYS A 33 -1.46 -11.84 0.02
C CYS A 33 -1.62 -11.41 1.49
N ILE A 34 -1.80 -10.10 1.74
CA ILE A 34 -2.03 -9.54 3.07
C ILE A 34 -3.34 -10.04 3.67
N LEU A 35 -4.42 -10.11 2.87
CA LEU A 35 -5.69 -10.69 3.30
C LEU A 35 -5.53 -12.17 3.66
N SER A 36 -4.92 -12.96 2.77
CA SER A 36 -4.70 -14.40 3.00
C SER A 36 -3.88 -14.65 4.26
N TYR A 37 -2.86 -13.84 4.50
CA TYR A 37 -2.02 -13.96 5.69
C TYR A 37 -2.79 -13.59 6.97
N GLN A 38 -3.61 -12.54 6.95
CA GLN A 38 -4.45 -12.16 8.08
C GLN A 38 -5.51 -13.20 8.41
N HIS A 39 -6.17 -13.77 7.39
CA HIS A 39 -7.07 -14.91 7.58
C HIS A 39 -6.34 -16.10 8.22
N THR A 40 -5.10 -16.38 7.81
CA THR A 40 -4.27 -17.45 8.37
C THR A 40 -3.89 -17.17 9.83
N LEU A 41 -3.64 -15.90 10.18
CA LEU A 41 -3.32 -15.47 11.54
C LEU A 41 -4.55 -15.30 12.44
N GLY A 42 -5.77 -15.47 11.91
CA GLY A 42 -7.02 -15.20 12.65
C GLY A 42 -7.23 -13.72 12.99
N ILE A 43 -6.58 -12.81 12.25
CA ILE A 43 -6.72 -11.36 12.45
C ILE A 43 -7.96 -10.90 11.69
N ASP A 44 -8.97 -10.50 12.45
CA ASP A 44 -10.17 -9.90 11.87
C ASP A 44 -9.87 -8.48 11.38
N ILE A 45 -9.93 -8.33 10.06
CA ILE A 45 -9.79 -7.07 9.30
C ILE A 45 -11.12 -6.57 8.78
N THR A 46 -12.18 -7.34 8.98
CA THR A 46 -13.55 -6.93 8.73
C THR A 46 -13.78 -5.68 9.57
N MET A 47 -13.91 -4.51 8.92
CA MET A 47 -13.92 -3.16 9.54
C MET A 47 -12.56 -2.49 9.83
N LYS A 48 -11.53 -2.77 9.03
CA LYS A 48 -10.32 -1.95 9.00
C LYS A 48 -10.11 -1.33 7.63
N LYS A 49 -9.94 -0.01 7.63
CA LYS A 49 -9.50 0.75 6.47
C LYS A 49 -7.98 0.90 6.53
N ILE A 50 -7.30 0.30 5.57
CA ILE A 50 -5.84 0.31 5.47
C ILE A 50 -5.48 1.16 4.25
N THR A 51 -4.78 2.25 4.49
CA THR A 51 -4.27 3.13 3.42
C THR A 51 -2.75 3.10 3.45
N ILE A 52 -2.12 2.62 2.38
CA ILE A 52 -0.67 2.61 2.25
C ILE A 52 -0.27 3.71 1.29
N HIS A 53 0.47 4.69 1.78
CA HIS A 53 1.05 5.75 0.98
C HIS A 53 2.50 5.39 0.67
N LEU A 54 2.83 5.40 -0.62
CA LEU A 54 4.19 5.21 -1.08
C LEU A 54 4.67 6.50 -1.71
N SER A 55 5.72 7.06 -1.11
CA SER A 55 6.35 8.29 -1.55
C SER A 55 7.80 8.01 -1.95
N PRO A 56 8.30 8.58 -3.07
CA PRO A 56 7.57 9.45 -3.99
C PRO A 56 6.66 8.65 -4.92
N ALA A 57 5.42 9.13 -5.11
CA ALA A 57 4.45 8.59 -6.08
C ALA A 57 4.94 8.68 -7.54
N ASP A 58 6.04 9.40 -7.73
CA ASP A 58 6.72 9.66 -8.98
C ASP A 58 8.21 9.45 -8.70
N ALA A 59 8.73 8.27 -9.05
CA ALA A 59 10.13 8.20 -9.43
C ALA A 59 10.23 8.95 -10.75
N SER A 60 10.24 10.29 -10.69
CA SER A 60 10.64 11.08 -11.85
C SER A 60 11.98 10.52 -12.26
N PRO A 61 12.18 10.12 -13.52
CA PRO A 61 13.53 9.86 -14.00
C PRO A 61 14.35 11.09 -13.63
N PRO A 62 15.60 10.91 -13.15
CA PRO A 62 16.42 12.02 -12.66
C PRO A 62 16.38 13.12 -13.72
N SER A 63 15.81 14.27 -13.35
CA SER A 63 15.75 15.42 -14.25
C SER A 63 17.19 15.73 -14.66
N GLN A 64 17.52 15.43 -15.92
CA GLN A 64 18.82 15.78 -16.47
C GLN A 64 18.99 17.30 -16.31
N PRO A 65 20.02 17.77 -15.58
CA PRO A 65 20.35 19.19 -15.62
C PRO A 65 20.86 19.52 -17.03
N ASN A 66 20.32 20.64 -17.53
CA ASN A 66 20.61 21.33 -18.78
C ASN A 66 22.11 21.49 -19.06
#